data_AF-A0A968APK6-F1
#
_entry.id   AF-A0A968APK6-F1
#
_cell.length_a   1.000
_cell.length_b   1.000
_cell.length_c   1.000
_cell.angle_alpha   90.00
_cell.angle_beta   90.00
_cell.angle_gamma   90.00
#
_symmetry.space_group_name_H-M   'P 1'
#
loop_
_entity.id
_entity.type
_entity.pdbx_description
1 polymer ?
#
loop_
_entity_poly.entity_id
_entity_poly.type
_entity_poly.pdbx_seq_one_letter_code
_entity_poly.pdbx_strand_id
1 'polypeptide(L)' 'MIIAVLKVDLYLHGAASLKDKRTIVRGIKDRLNKKFNISLAEIDFQDKWQRA' A
#
# COMPACT_ATOMS: atom_id res chain seq x y z
N MET A 1 -12.73 18.60 -14.71
CA MET A 1 -12.12 17.99 -13.51
C MET A 1 -11.11 16.97 -13.98
N ILE A 2 -9.83 17.13 -13.64
CA ILE A 2 -8.77 16.19 -14.04
C ILE A 2 -8.53 15.24 -12.88
N ILE A 3 -8.59 13.92 -13.14
CA ILE A 3 -8.33 12.87 -12.15
C ILE A 3 -7.13 12.09 -12.62
N ALA A 4 -6.10 11.99 -11.79
CA ALA A 4 -4.95 11.12 -12.01
C ALA A 4 -5.09 9.88 -11.13
N VAL A 5 -4.88 8.70 -11.73
CA VAL A 5 -4.90 7.42 -11.02
C VAL A 5 -3.56 6.74 -11.28
N LEU A 6 -2.96 6.18 -10.23
CA LEU A 6 -1.73 5.40 -10.31
C LEU A 6 -1.94 4.05 -9.62
N LYS A 7 -1.60 2.96 -10.30
CA LYS A 7 -1.53 1.62 -9.72
C LYS A 7 -0.06 1.25 -9.56
N VAL A 8 0.32 0.79 -8.36
CA VAL A 8 1.69 0.39 -8.04
C VAL A 8 1.63 -0.98 -7.38
N ASP A 9 2.46 -1.90 -7.87
CA ASP A 9 2.68 -3.20 -7.26
C ASP A 9 3.93 -3.13 -6.36
N LEU A 10 3.78 -3.50 -5.09
CA LEU A 10 4.84 -3.53 -4.09
C LEU A 10 5.20 -4.99 -3.77
N TYR A 11 6.48 -5.33 -3.93
CA TYR A 11 7.00 -6.63 -3.52
C TYR A 11 7.69 -6.52 -2.15
N LEU A 12 7.14 -7.19 -1.16
CA LEU A 12 7.58 -7.15 0.23
C LEU A 12 8.44 -8.37 0.56
N HIS A 13 9.72 -8.29 0.18
CA HIS A 13 10.70 -9.38 0.35
C HIS A 13 10.93 -9.82 1.81
N GLY A 14 10.69 -8.92 2.77
CA GLY A 14 10.86 -9.19 4.21
C GLY A 14 9.58 -9.41 5.00
N ALA A 15 8.40 -9.40 4.35
CA ALA A 15 7.17 -9.69 5.05
C ALA A 15 7.08 -11.19 5.33
N ALA A 16 7.12 -11.57 6.61
CA ALA A 16 6.97 -12.95 7.06
C ALA A 16 5.53 -13.28 7.50
N SER A 17 4.66 -12.27 7.57
CA SER A 17 3.27 -12.42 7.99
C SER A 17 2.33 -11.39 7.34
N LEU A 18 1.04 -11.72 7.29
CA LEU A 18 -0.02 -10.79 6.87
C LEU A 18 -0.05 -9.52 7.75
N LYS A 19 0.30 -9.65 9.03
CA LYS A 19 0.37 -8.52 9.98
C LYS A 19 1.54 -7.59 9.67
N ASP A 20 2.69 -8.13 9.30
CA ASP A 20 3.85 -7.33 8.87
C ASP A 20 3.55 -6.57 7.60
N LYS A 21 2.95 -7.24 6.60
CA LYS A 21 2.47 -6.58 5.37
C LYS A 21 1.57 -5.39 5.73
N ARG A 22 0.56 -5.60 6.57
CA ARG A 22 -0.37 -4.52 6.99
C ARG A 22 0.36 -3.38 7.68
N THR A 23 1.36 -3.67 8.51
CA THR A 23 2.14 -2.64 9.21
C THR A 23 2.95 -1.80 8.23
N ILE A 24 3.64 -2.43 7.29
CA ILE A 24 4.45 -1.76 6.26
C ILE A 24 3.57 -0.91 5.34
N VAL A 25 2.51 -1.51 4.79
CA VAL A 25 1.57 -0.84 3.89
C VAL A 25 0.88 0.34 4.58
N ARG A 26 0.47 0.18 5.85
CA ARG A 26 -0.12 1.28 6.63
C ARG A 26 0.88 2.43 6.81
N GLY A 27 2.14 2.14 7.15
CA GLY A 27 3.18 3.16 7.27
C GLY A 27 3.38 3.95 5.97
N ILE A 28 3.36 3.28 4.81
CA ILE A 28 3.46 3.93 3.49
C ILE A 28 2.23 4.81 3.25
N LYS A 29 1.02 4.28 3.48
CA LYS A 29 -0.24 5.03 3.32
C LYS A 29 -0.28 6.27 4.21
N ASP A 30 0.07 6.13 5.48
CA ASP A 30 0.09 7.24 6.44
C ASP A 30 1.08 8.33 6.03
N ARG A 31 2.27 7.94 5.55
CA ARG A 31 3.30 8.90 5.12
C ARG A 31 2.90 9.65 3.85
N LEU A 32 2.25 8.97 2.90
CA LEU A 32 1.75 9.57 1.67
C LEU A 32 0.56 10.49 1.94
N ASN A 33 -0.40 10.05 2.78
CA ASN A 33 -1.57 10.85 3.15
C ASN A 33 -1.17 12.12 3.93
N LYS A 34 -0.13 12.04 4.77
CA LYS A 34 0.43 13.23 5.45
C LYS A 34 1.11 14.22 4.49
N LYS A 35 1.69 13.75 3.39
CA LYS A 35 2.48 14.58 2.47
C LYS A 35 1.67 15.10 1.29
N PHE A 36 0.64 14.38 0.88
CA PHE A 36 -0.17 14.68 -0.29
C PHE A 36 -1.65 14.46 0.01
N ASN A 37 -2.51 15.33 -0.53
CA ASN A 37 -3.96 15.19 -0.40
C ASN A 37 -4.51 14.18 -1.43
N ILE A 38 -4.13 12.90 -1.26
CA ILE A 38 -4.48 11.80 -2.17
C ILE A 38 -5.29 10.71 -1.46
N SER A 39 -6.20 10.08 -2.19
CA SER A 39 -6.91 8.89 -1.73
C SER A 39 -6.16 7.62 -2.15
N LEU A 40 -5.96 6.69 -1.21
CA LEU A 40 -5.19 5.47 -1.40
C LEU A 40 -6.04 4.26 -0.99
N ALA A 41 -6.07 3.23 -1.84
CA ALA A 41 -6.74 1.96 -1.56
C ALA A 41 -5.80 0.79 -1.89
N GLU A 42 -5.87 -0.28 -1.10
CA GLU A 42 -5.27 -1.56 -1.46
C GLU A 42 -6.34 -2.40 -2.14
N ILE A 43 -6.11 -2.75 -3.40
CA ILE A 43 -7.12 -3.33 -4.30
C ILE A 43 -6.83 -4.78 -4.66
N ASP A 44 -5.62 -5.30 -4.43
CA ASP A 44 -5.21 -6.66 -4.79
C ASP A 44 -4.34 -7.31 -3.71
N PHE A 45 -4.20 -8.64 -3.79
CA PHE A 45 -3.27 -9.46 -2.97
C PHE A 45 -3.46 -9.41 -1.45
N GLN A 46 -4.66 -9.12 -0.95
CA GLN A 46 -4.92 -9.04 0.51
C GLN A 46 -4.58 -10.33 1.28
N ASP A 47 -4.56 -11.49 0.62
CA ASP A 47 -4.19 -12.78 1.20
C ASP A 47 -2.72 -13.18 0.99
N LYS A 48 -1.95 -12.43 0.19
CA LYS A 48 -0.52 -12.68 -0.03
C LYS A 48 0.30 -11.65 0.73
N TRP A 49 1.13 -12.10 1.67
CA TRP A 49 1.96 -11.18 2.47
C TRP A 49 3.17 -10.63 1.72
N GLN A 50 3.66 -11.30 0.68
CA GLN A 50 4.83 -10.87 -0.11
C GLN A 50 4.51 -9.86 -1.21
N ARG A 51 3.24 -9.52 -1.44
CA ARG A 51 2.81 -8.66 -2.56
C ARG A 51 1.66 -7.75 -2.13
N ALA A 52 1.70 -6.47 -2.47
CA ALA A 52 0.70 -5.46 -2.09
C ALA A 52 0.47 -4.44 -3.20
#